data_AF-A0A7X7YR03-F1
#
_entry.id   AF-A0A7X7YR03-F1
#
_cell.length_a   1.000
_cell.length_b   1.000
_cell.length_c   1.000
_cell.angle_alpha   90.00
_cell.angle_beta   90.00
_cell.angle_gamma   90.00
#
_symmetry.space_group_name_H-M   'P 1'
#
loop_
_entity.id
_entity.type
_entity.pdbx_description
1 polymer ?
#
loop_
_entity_poly.entity_id
_entity_poly.type
_entity_poly.pdbx_seq_one_letter_code
_entity_poly.pdbx_strand_id
1 'polypeptide(L)'
;MNDANTLFSRPTDDSSFDVIVVGGGHAGIEASLATARLGFKTLLLTGNPDNVAWASCNPAIGGSAKGIVVREIDALGGEMAKTTDQTMINVRMLNTSKGPAVQALRAQIDKYDYSHTMKRKLENQENLLLRYGLVRELMVEDGRVKGVVDSLGIDYYAKAVILTTGTFLRGKIFVGRNTMEAGRMGDFSSQGLTASLINSGLTVGRFKTGTPARVLKKSIDFSKMKRQDSDDIPWSFSYFDEPKVLEKNYPCWLTHTVPQTHEIIKRYLSYSPLYGDVKLIEGKGPRYCPSIEDKVIKFNRDGHQVFVEPEGRDTQEYYLNGLSTSLPYA
;
A
#
# COMPACT_ATOMS: atom_id res chain seq x y z
N MET A 1 20.83 -27.28 42.40
CA MET A 1 19.83 -26.27 42.00
C MET A 1 20.25 -25.79 40.62
N ASN A 2 19.74 -26.45 39.58
CA ASN A 2 20.02 -26.05 38.20
C ASN A 2 19.13 -24.84 37.87
N ASP A 3 19.73 -23.82 37.28
CA ASP A 3 19.09 -22.57 36.87
C ASP A 3 17.87 -22.81 35.97
N ALA A 4 16.69 -22.91 36.57
CA ALA A 4 15.42 -22.84 35.83
C ALA A 4 15.21 -21.45 35.18
N ASN A 5 16.00 -20.44 35.59
CA ASN A 5 15.94 -19.08 35.06
C ASN A 5 16.63 -18.89 33.70
N THR A 6 17.49 -19.80 33.24
CA THR A 6 18.18 -19.67 31.95
C THR A 6 17.41 -20.30 30.79
N LEU A 7 16.44 -21.19 31.06
CA LEU A 7 15.59 -21.81 30.03
C LEU A 7 14.63 -20.82 29.36
N PHE A 8 14.31 -19.71 30.02
CA PHE A 8 13.40 -18.68 29.52
C PHE A 8 14.09 -17.34 29.22
N SER A 9 15.41 -17.24 29.37
CA SER A 9 16.13 -16.01 29.07
C SER A 9 16.35 -15.88 27.56
N ARG A 10 15.72 -14.86 26.97
CA ARG A 10 15.91 -14.52 25.55
C ARG A 10 17.33 -13.94 25.34
N PRO A 11 18.06 -14.36 24.30
CA PRO A 11 19.35 -13.76 23.96
C PRO A 11 19.27 -12.23 23.81
N THR A 12 20.29 -11.50 24.28
CA THR A 12 20.33 -10.03 24.24
C THR A 12 20.36 -9.47 22.82
N ASP A 13 20.98 -10.20 21.90
CA ASP A 13 20.99 -9.91 20.47
C ASP A 13 19.63 -10.09 19.81
N ASP A 14 18.69 -10.78 20.46
CA ASP A 14 17.33 -10.92 19.97
C ASP A 14 16.39 -9.83 20.53
N SER A 15 16.74 -9.17 21.63
CA SER A 15 15.87 -8.20 22.32
C SER A 15 16.25 -6.73 22.11
N SER A 16 17.49 -6.41 21.74
CA SER A 16 18.00 -5.04 21.62
C SER A 16 18.43 -4.68 20.19
N PHE A 17 17.95 -3.53 19.71
CA PHE A 17 18.16 -2.98 18.37
C PHE A 17 18.52 -1.49 18.47
N ASP A 18 19.11 -0.93 17.42
CA ASP A 18 19.27 0.53 17.34
C ASP A 18 17.97 1.19 16.87
N VAL A 19 17.31 0.58 15.87
CA VAL A 19 16.05 1.06 15.29
C VAL A 19 15.05 -0.07 15.17
N ILE A 20 13.80 0.19 15.57
CA ILE A 20 12.67 -0.68 15.28
C ILE A 20 11.73 0.01 14.29
N VAL A 21 11.37 -0.67 13.22
CA VAL A 21 10.38 -0.22 12.24
C VAL A 21 9.12 -1.07 12.37
N VAL A 22 7.97 -0.44 12.51
CA VAL A 22 6.68 -1.10 12.75
C VAL A 22 5.80 -1.00 11.50
N GLY A 23 5.72 -2.10 10.75
CA GLY A 23 4.86 -2.30 9.59
C GLY A 23 5.64 -2.41 8.29
N GLY A 24 5.64 -3.60 7.67
CA GLY A 24 6.33 -3.93 6.42
C GLY A 24 5.66 -3.39 5.14
N GLY A 25 5.02 -2.22 5.21
CA GLY A 25 4.51 -1.52 4.02
C GLY A 25 5.60 -0.74 3.28
N HIS A 26 5.26 -0.08 2.18
CA HIS A 26 6.20 0.69 1.35
C HIS A 26 7.11 1.64 2.16
N ALA A 27 6.54 2.41 3.11
CA ALA A 27 7.32 3.31 3.95
C ALA A 27 8.24 2.57 4.92
N GLY A 28 7.77 1.47 5.51
CA GLY A 28 8.57 0.69 6.47
C GLY A 28 9.74 -0.01 5.80
N ILE A 29 9.58 -0.42 4.54
CA ILE A 29 10.65 -1.05 3.77
C ILE A 29 11.79 -0.07 3.52
N GLU A 30 11.50 1.11 2.96
CA GLU A 30 12.53 2.12 2.70
C GLU A 30 13.18 2.58 4.02
N ALA A 31 12.41 2.76 5.09
CA ALA A 31 12.94 3.10 6.40
C ALA A 31 13.89 2.03 6.94
N SER A 32 13.50 0.75 6.87
CA SER A 32 14.28 -0.36 7.40
C SER A 32 15.57 -0.59 6.62
N LEU A 33 15.49 -0.51 5.28
CA LEU A 33 16.65 -0.65 4.42
C LEU A 33 17.61 0.52 4.61
N ALA A 34 17.10 1.76 4.69
CA ALA A 34 17.93 2.93 4.92
C ALA A 34 18.69 2.83 6.25
N THR A 35 18.02 2.51 7.36
CA THR A 35 18.68 2.43 8.67
C THR A 35 19.68 1.27 8.72
N ALA A 36 19.36 0.11 8.15
CA ALA A 36 20.27 -1.02 8.08
C ALA A 36 21.52 -0.72 7.24
N ARG A 37 21.36 -0.04 6.09
CA ARG A 37 22.47 0.37 5.20
C ARG A 37 23.37 1.44 5.82
N LEU A 38 22.84 2.23 6.75
CA LEU A 38 23.63 3.15 7.57
C LEU A 38 24.40 2.45 8.70
N GLY A 39 24.28 1.13 8.82
CA GLY A 39 24.99 0.32 9.82
C GLY A 39 24.26 0.14 11.15
N PHE A 40 23.00 0.58 11.25
CA PHE A 40 22.20 0.40 12.47
C PHE A 40 21.57 -0.98 12.52
N LYS A 41 21.67 -1.66 13.66
CA LYS A 41 20.96 -2.91 13.89
C LYS A 41 19.46 -2.65 13.90
N THR A 42 18.77 -3.05 12.84
CA THR A 42 17.39 -2.69 12.56
C THR A 42 16.48 -3.91 12.67
N LEU A 43 15.36 -3.77 13.38
CA LEU A 43 14.27 -4.75 13.40
C LEU A 43 13.07 -4.22 12.62
N LEU A 44 12.58 -4.97 11.64
CA LEU A 44 11.31 -4.73 10.96
C LEU A 44 10.25 -5.71 11.49
N LEU A 45 9.28 -5.20 12.24
CA LEU A 45 8.11 -5.94 12.70
C LEU A 45 6.95 -5.78 11.73
N THR A 46 6.34 -6.89 11.32
CA THR A 46 5.15 -6.86 10.44
C THR A 46 4.15 -7.96 10.82
N GLY A 47 2.86 -7.69 10.64
CA GLY A 47 1.80 -8.67 10.93
C GLY A 47 1.76 -9.83 9.94
N ASN A 48 2.37 -9.69 8.77
CA ASN A 48 2.51 -10.80 7.82
C ASN A 48 3.79 -10.59 6.99
N PRO A 49 4.87 -11.36 7.25
CA PRO A 49 6.11 -11.29 6.49
C PRO A 49 5.98 -11.68 5.01
N ASP A 50 4.93 -12.40 4.62
CA ASP A 50 4.70 -12.81 3.23
C ASP A 50 4.07 -11.69 2.38
N ASN A 51 3.44 -10.70 3.02
CA ASN A 51 2.73 -9.59 2.38
C ASN A 51 3.44 -8.23 2.55
N VAL A 52 4.76 -8.23 2.65
CA VAL A 52 5.58 -7.00 2.68
C VAL A 52 5.50 -6.26 1.34
N ALA A 53 5.50 -4.94 1.36
CA ALA A 53 5.38 -4.12 0.14
C ALA A 53 4.09 -4.38 -0.69
N TRP A 54 3.09 -5.06 -0.13
CA TRP A 54 1.90 -5.43 -0.90
C TRP A 54 1.15 -4.20 -1.41
N ALA A 55 1.07 -4.05 -2.73
CA ALA A 55 0.36 -2.95 -3.40
C ALA A 55 -1.16 -3.14 -3.28
N SER A 56 -1.70 -2.77 -2.12
CA SER A 56 -3.08 -3.12 -1.70
C SER A 56 -4.17 -2.39 -2.50
N CYS A 57 -3.80 -1.36 -3.26
CA CYS A 57 -4.70 -0.55 -4.07
C CYS A 57 -4.39 -0.82 -5.55
N ASN A 58 -3.94 0.20 -6.29
CA ASN A 58 -3.60 0.09 -7.71
C ASN A 58 -2.29 -0.73 -7.91
N PRO A 59 -2.24 -1.68 -8.87
CA PRO A 59 -1.03 -2.40 -9.27
C PRO A 59 -0.02 -1.53 -10.04
N ALA A 60 0.21 -0.29 -9.62
CA ALA A 60 1.08 0.65 -10.34
C ALA A 60 1.96 1.50 -9.42
N ILE A 61 3.16 1.80 -9.92
CA ILE A 61 4.11 2.76 -9.35
C ILE A 61 4.25 3.96 -10.29
N GLY A 62 4.44 5.14 -9.72
CA GLY A 62 4.58 6.39 -10.47
C GLY A 62 3.24 7.06 -10.83
N GLY A 63 3.27 7.90 -11.86
CA GLY A 63 2.23 8.88 -12.19
C GLY A 63 2.72 10.32 -12.03
N SER A 64 1.90 11.33 -12.37
CA SER A 64 2.34 12.73 -12.54
C SER A 64 3.29 13.28 -11.47
N ALA A 65 2.95 13.18 -10.18
CA ALA A 65 3.86 13.56 -9.09
C ALA A 65 4.64 12.35 -8.53
N LYS A 66 3.96 11.20 -8.46
CA LYS A 66 4.51 9.98 -7.83
C LYS A 66 5.74 9.45 -8.57
N GLY A 67 5.80 9.59 -9.89
CA GLY A 67 6.91 9.11 -10.70
C GLY A 67 8.19 9.87 -10.38
N ILE A 68 8.09 11.18 -10.12
CA ILE A 68 9.20 12.01 -9.69
C ILE A 68 9.69 11.55 -8.31
N VAL A 69 8.77 11.41 -7.35
CA VAL A 69 9.12 10.93 -5.99
C VAL A 69 9.80 9.56 -6.00
N VAL A 70 9.38 8.64 -6.89
CA VAL A 70 10.04 7.34 -7.03
C VAL A 70 11.50 7.50 -7.49
N ARG A 71 11.78 8.43 -8.41
CA ARG A 71 13.16 8.73 -8.85
C ARG A 71 13.97 9.47 -7.79
N GLU A 72 13.34 10.31 -6.98
CA GLU A 72 14.00 10.96 -5.84
C GLU A 72 14.38 9.94 -4.76
N ILE A 73 13.49 8.97 -4.47
CA ILE A 73 13.81 7.84 -3.57
C ILE A 73 15.00 7.06 -4.12
N ASP A 74 15.05 6.81 -5.42
CA ASP A 74 16.18 6.13 -6.06
C ASP A 74 17.49 6.91 -5.94
N ALA A 75 17.46 8.22 -6.20
CA ALA A 75 18.62 9.09 -6.06
C ALA A 75 19.18 9.12 -4.62
N LEU A 76 18.31 8.91 -3.62
CA LEU A 76 18.69 8.77 -2.21
C LEU A 76 19.14 7.35 -1.82
N GLY A 77 19.15 6.41 -2.77
CA GLY A 77 19.59 5.03 -2.55
C GLY A 77 18.51 4.06 -2.11
N GLY A 78 17.23 4.43 -2.24
CA GLY A 78 16.08 3.56 -1.95
C GLY A 78 15.90 2.42 -2.95
N GLU A 79 14.89 1.58 -2.71
CA GLU A 79 14.65 0.36 -3.50
C GLU A 79 13.42 0.42 -4.41
N MET A 80 12.49 1.35 -4.17
CA MET A 80 11.21 1.43 -4.87
C MET A 80 11.36 1.44 -6.40
N ALA A 81 12.31 2.23 -6.94
CA ALA A 81 12.54 2.34 -8.37
C ALA A 81 13.11 1.05 -8.97
N LYS A 82 14.20 0.52 -8.39
CA LYS A 82 14.85 -0.72 -8.81
C LYS A 82 13.90 -1.91 -8.80
N THR A 83 13.09 -2.04 -7.74
CA THR A 83 12.07 -3.11 -7.66
C THR A 83 10.96 -2.89 -8.70
N THR A 84 10.57 -1.64 -8.97
CA THR A 84 9.62 -1.34 -10.06
C THR A 84 10.18 -1.79 -11.40
N ASP A 85 11.43 -1.48 -11.72
CA ASP A 85 12.04 -1.85 -13.00
C ASP A 85 12.20 -3.36 -13.18
N GLN A 86 12.46 -4.09 -12.09
CA GLN A 86 12.52 -5.56 -12.09
C GLN A 86 11.15 -6.20 -12.37
N THR A 87 10.07 -5.59 -11.86
CA THR A 87 8.76 -6.25 -11.78
C THR A 87 7.69 -5.61 -12.67
N MET A 88 8.01 -4.51 -13.35
CA MET A 88 7.08 -3.83 -14.26
C MET A 88 6.67 -4.72 -15.44
N ILE A 89 5.38 -4.64 -15.77
CA ILE A 89 4.74 -5.37 -16.88
C ILE A 89 4.22 -4.43 -17.98
N ASN A 90 4.12 -3.14 -17.69
CA ASN A 90 3.74 -2.09 -18.62
C ASN A 90 4.32 -0.76 -18.12
N VAL A 91 4.94 0.04 -18.97
CA VAL A 91 5.51 1.34 -18.58
C VAL A 91 5.22 2.40 -19.63
N ARG A 92 4.88 3.60 -19.17
CA ARG A 92 4.58 4.74 -20.03
C ARG A 92 5.07 6.06 -19.45
N MET A 93 5.48 6.97 -20.32
CA MET A 93 5.65 8.38 -19.98
C MET A 93 4.31 9.13 -20.06
N LEU A 94 3.95 9.84 -18.99
CA LEU A 94 2.75 10.68 -18.96
C LEU A 94 3.05 12.11 -19.42
N ASN A 95 2.02 12.84 -19.86
CA ASN A 95 2.09 14.26 -20.25
C ASN A 95 3.14 14.58 -21.33
N THR A 96 3.40 13.66 -22.26
CA THR A 96 4.42 13.81 -23.32
C THR A 96 4.24 15.05 -24.19
N SER A 97 3.00 15.54 -24.38
CA SER A 97 2.68 16.72 -25.18
C SER A 97 2.88 18.07 -24.48
N LYS A 98 3.22 18.10 -23.19
CA LYS A 98 3.26 19.34 -22.37
C LYS A 98 4.68 19.73 -21.92
N GLY A 99 5.70 19.15 -22.56
CA GLY A 99 7.11 19.41 -22.28
C GLY A 99 7.67 18.62 -21.08
N PRO A 100 9.01 18.54 -20.95
CA PRO A 100 9.66 17.65 -19.97
C PRO A 100 9.34 17.94 -18.50
N ALA A 101 9.09 19.20 -18.14
CA ALA A 101 8.89 19.62 -16.74
C ALA A 101 7.64 19.00 -16.08
N VAL A 102 6.68 18.50 -16.87
CA VAL A 102 5.45 17.89 -16.37
C VAL A 102 5.32 16.41 -16.74
N GLN A 103 6.36 15.85 -17.36
CA GLN A 103 6.44 14.44 -17.70
C GLN A 103 6.77 13.61 -16.45
N ALA A 104 6.17 12.43 -16.37
CA ALA A 104 6.46 11.50 -15.29
C ALA A 104 6.18 10.07 -15.74
N LEU A 105 7.05 9.16 -15.33
CA LEU A 105 6.87 7.73 -15.58
C LEU A 105 5.74 7.17 -14.73
N ARG A 106 5.03 6.22 -15.30
CA ARG A 106 4.09 5.34 -14.62
C ARG A 106 4.28 3.92 -15.14
N ALA A 107 4.42 2.96 -14.25
CA ALA A 107 4.44 1.54 -14.59
C ALA A 107 3.34 0.78 -13.86
N GLN A 108 2.75 -0.19 -14.56
CA GLN A 108 2.08 -1.33 -13.91
C GLN A 108 3.15 -2.30 -13.45
N ILE A 109 3.00 -2.81 -12.23
CA ILE A 109 3.86 -3.82 -11.64
C ILE A 109 3.11 -5.13 -11.53
N ASP A 110 3.83 -6.24 -11.62
CA ASP A 110 3.32 -7.49 -11.08
C ASP A 110 3.34 -7.40 -9.55
N LYS A 111 2.16 -7.40 -8.91
CA LYS A 111 2.06 -7.20 -7.47
C LYS A 111 2.71 -8.31 -6.65
N TYR A 112 2.60 -9.55 -7.11
CA TYR A 112 3.15 -10.70 -6.41
C TYR A 112 4.67 -10.68 -6.50
N ASP A 113 5.19 -10.44 -7.70
CA ASP A 113 6.61 -10.34 -7.96
C ASP A 113 7.24 -9.13 -7.24
N TYR A 114 6.55 -7.98 -7.19
CA TYR A 114 7.00 -6.79 -6.44
C TYR A 114 7.13 -7.07 -4.94
N SER A 115 6.09 -7.67 -4.34
CA SER A 115 6.07 -8.07 -2.93
C SER A 115 7.20 -9.06 -2.62
N HIS A 116 7.32 -10.09 -3.46
CA HIS A 116 8.32 -11.14 -3.28
C HIS A 116 9.75 -10.62 -3.48
N THR A 117 9.98 -9.75 -4.48
CA THR A 117 11.27 -9.10 -4.72
C THR A 117 11.67 -8.21 -3.55
N MET A 118 10.74 -7.42 -3.01
CA MET A 118 11.01 -6.61 -1.81
C MET A 118 11.29 -7.48 -0.59
N LYS A 119 10.57 -8.59 -0.40
CA LYS A 119 10.83 -9.55 0.68
C LYS A 119 12.27 -10.06 0.62
N ARG A 120 12.72 -10.54 -0.55
CA ARG A 120 14.10 -11.00 -0.74
C ARG A 120 15.12 -9.90 -0.43
N LYS A 121 14.85 -8.65 -0.81
CA LYS A 121 15.74 -7.52 -0.50
C LYS A 121 15.86 -7.25 1.00
N LEU A 122 14.76 -7.37 1.74
CA LEU A 122 14.77 -7.24 3.20
C LEU A 122 15.54 -8.38 3.87
N GLU A 123 15.29 -9.63 3.44
CA GLU A 123 15.90 -10.83 4.05
C GLU A 123 17.42 -10.92 3.80
N ASN A 124 17.90 -10.37 2.69
CA ASN A 124 19.33 -10.38 2.35
C ASN A 124 20.08 -9.11 2.78
N GLN A 125 19.40 -8.14 3.41
CA GLN A 125 20.04 -6.90 3.85
C GLN A 125 20.78 -7.13 5.18
N GLU A 126 22.10 -6.90 5.18
CA GLU A 126 22.89 -6.89 6.40
C GLU A 126 22.35 -5.87 7.41
N ASN A 127 22.45 -6.17 8.71
CA ASN A 127 21.93 -5.38 9.83
C ASN A 127 20.40 -5.25 9.89
N LEU A 128 19.65 -6.01 9.08
CA LEU A 128 18.19 -6.00 9.10
C LEU A 128 17.62 -7.37 9.49
N LEU A 129 16.71 -7.37 10.46
CA LEU A 129 15.92 -8.54 10.83
C LEU A 129 14.45 -8.31 10.50
N LEU A 130 13.90 -9.10 9.56
CA LEU A 130 12.46 -9.16 9.29
C LEU A 130 11.80 -10.18 10.23
N ARG A 131 10.74 -9.77 10.94
CA ARG A 131 10.05 -10.64 11.90
C ARG A 131 8.54 -10.40 11.95
N TYR A 132 7.80 -11.48 12.19
CA TYR A 132 6.39 -11.37 12.56
C TYR A 132 6.24 -10.68 13.92
N GLY A 133 5.41 -9.64 13.97
CA GLY A 133 5.05 -9.00 15.23
C GLY A 133 3.96 -7.96 15.04
N LEU A 134 2.91 -8.07 15.86
CA LEU A 134 1.85 -7.07 15.94
C LEU A 134 2.11 -6.19 17.14
N VAL A 135 2.74 -5.03 16.92
CA VAL A 135 3.01 -4.09 18.01
C VAL A 135 1.70 -3.57 18.62
N ARG A 136 1.59 -3.67 19.95
CA ARG A 136 0.44 -3.17 20.72
C ARG A 136 0.78 -2.01 21.65
N GLU A 137 2.06 -1.81 21.98
CA GLU A 137 2.47 -0.78 22.93
C GLU A 137 3.82 -0.17 22.55
N LEU A 138 3.92 1.14 22.72
CA LEU A 138 5.16 1.90 22.67
C LEU A 138 5.65 2.12 24.10
N MET A 139 6.84 1.62 24.42
CA MET A 139 7.46 1.85 25.73
C MET A 139 8.06 3.25 25.76
N VAL A 140 7.57 4.11 26.64
CA VAL A 140 8.03 5.50 26.78
C VAL A 140 8.35 5.80 28.25
N GLU A 141 9.54 6.29 28.51
CA GLU A 141 10.01 6.71 29.83
C GLU A 141 10.57 8.13 29.72
N ASP A 142 10.13 9.04 30.60
CA ASP A 142 10.56 10.45 30.61
C ASP A 142 10.48 11.16 29.24
N GLY A 143 9.42 10.87 28.48
CA GLY A 143 9.20 11.43 27.14
C GLY A 143 10.12 10.86 26.05
N ARG A 144 10.88 9.78 26.34
CA ARG A 144 11.77 9.10 25.40
C ARG A 144 11.31 7.68 25.15
N VAL A 145 11.34 7.27 23.88
CA VAL A 145 11.05 5.89 23.49
C VAL A 145 12.15 4.96 24.00
N LYS A 146 11.75 3.79 24.49
CA LYS A 146 12.65 2.70 24.91
C LYS A 146 12.50 1.47 24.03
N GLY A 147 11.41 1.37 23.29
CA GLY A 147 11.11 0.22 22.45
C GLY A 147 9.62 0.00 22.26
N VAL A 148 9.25 -1.24 21.94
CA VAL A 148 7.86 -1.65 21.69
C VAL A 148 7.58 -3.00 22.32
N VAL A 149 6.30 -3.25 22.62
CA VAL A 149 5.80 -4.57 23.04
C VAL A 149 4.82 -5.07 21.99
N ASP A 150 4.96 -6.33 21.60
CA ASP A 150 4.05 -6.97 20.66
C ASP A 150 2.81 -7.59 21.36
N SER A 151 1.88 -8.09 20.55
CA SER A 151 0.64 -8.70 21.02
C SER A 151 0.83 -9.98 21.81
N LEU A 152 2.00 -10.62 21.71
CA LEU A 152 2.37 -11.82 22.46
C LEU A 152 3.05 -11.48 23.79
N GLY A 153 3.27 -10.19 24.07
CA GLY A 153 3.97 -9.73 25.27
C GLY A 153 5.48 -9.78 25.16
N ILE A 154 6.02 -9.81 23.93
CA ILE A 154 7.46 -9.78 23.70
C ILE A 154 7.92 -8.32 23.66
N ASP A 155 8.89 -8.00 24.52
CA ASP A 155 9.53 -6.69 24.56
C ASP A 155 10.71 -6.63 23.58
N TYR A 156 10.79 -5.51 22.86
CA TYR A 156 11.88 -5.18 21.97
C TYR A 156 12.38 -3.79 22.30
N TYR A 157 13.66 -3.65 22.64
CA TYR A 157 14.28 -2.40 23.04
C TYR A 157 14.98 -1.72 21.86
N ALA A 158 14.83 -0.40 21.75
CA ALA A 158 15.53 0.40 20.75
C ALA A 158 15.71 1.86 21.15
N LYS A 159 16.69 2.51 20.51
CA LYS A 159 16.95 3.95 20.65
C LYS A 159 15.98 4.79 19.83
N ALA A 160 15.46 4.24 18.73
CA ALA A 160 14.48 4.88 17.87
C ALA A 160 13.41 3.87 17.38
N VAL A 161 12.19 4.37 17.20
CA VAL A 161 11.06 3.60 16.65
C VAL A 161 10.42 4.38 15.51
N ILE A 162 10.23 3.74 14.36
CA ILE A 162 9.57 4.30 13.18
C ILE A 162 8.23 3.58 12.97
N LEU A 163 7.11 4.31 13.08
CA LEU A 163 5.77 3.74 12.93
C LEU A 163 5.25 3.91 11.50
N THR A 164 5.09 2.80 10.77
CA THR A 164 4.61 2.73 9.38
C THR A 164 3.41 1.79 9.25
N THR A 165 2.45 1.95 10.16
CA THR A 165 1.33 1.02 10.38
C THR A 165 0.29 0.98 9.25
N GLY A 166 0.41 1.82 8.22
CA GLY A 166 -0.50 1.87 7.08
C GLY A 166 -1.97 2.01 7.53
N THR A 167 -2.84 1.15 6.98
CA THR A 167 -4.29 1.16 7.26
C THR A 167 -4.68 0.27 8.46
N PHE A 168 -3.72 -0.21 9.25
CA PHE A 168 -3.96 -1.27 10.25
C PHE A 168 -4.41 -0.78 11.61
N LEU A 169 -4.00 0.42 12.06
CA LEU A 169 -4.37 0.93 13.39
C LEU A 169 -5.88 1.16 13.49
N ARG A 170 -6.58 0.32 14.27
CA ARG A 170 -8.05 0.33 14.38
C ARG A 170 -8.72 0.39 12.99
N GLY A 171 -8.18 -0.42 12.08
CA GLY A 171 -8.63 -0.56 10.71
C GLY A 171 -10.03 -1.13 10.65
N LYS A 172 -10.87 -0.55 9.79
CA LYS A 172 -12.25 -1.00 9.60
C LYS A 172 -12.61 -0.91 8.11
N ILE A 173 -13.09 -2.02 7.57
CA ILE A 173 -13.57 -2.13 6.19
C ILE A 173 -15.07 -1.84 6.18
N PHE A 174 -15.54 -1.20 5.11
CA PHE A 174 -16.93 -0.83 4.89
C PHE A 174 -17.36 -1.27 3.49
N VAL A 175 -18.40 -2.11 3.41
CA VAL A 175 -19.04 -2.53 2.15
C VAL A 175 -20.55 -2.40 2.33
N GLY A 176 -21.13 -1.34 1.76
CA GLY A 176 -22.49 -0.91 2.06
C GLY A 176 -22.65 -0.65 3.57
N ARG A 177 -23.61 -1.34 4.18
CA ARG A 177 -23.85 -1.28 5.64
C ARG A 177 -23.01 -2.26 6.46
N ASN A 178 -22.32 -3.19 5.79
CA ASN A 178 -21.51 -4.18 6.48
C ASN A 178 -20.15 -3.60 6.85
N THR A 179 -19.67 -3.97 8.03
CA THR A 179 -18.37 -3.55 8.51
C THR A 179 -17.58 -4.70 9.09
N MET A 180 -16.26 -4.67 8.93
CA MET A 180 -15.34 -5.69 9.44
C MET A 180 -14.09 -5.02 9.99
N GLU A 181 -13.62 -5.45 11.17
CA GLU A 181 -12.34 -5.02 11.70
C GLU A 181 -11.21 -5.69 10.91
N ALA A 182 -10.45 -4.87 10.18
CA ALA A 182 -9.40 -5.34 9.31
C ALA A 182 -8.52 -4.18 8.87
N GLY A 183 -7.21 -4.38 8.80
CA GLY A 183 -6.29 -3.41 8.21
C GLY A 183 -6.42 -3.37 6.69
N ARG A 184 -6.58 -4.54 6.09
CA ARG A 184 -6.82 -4.78 4.65
C ARG A 184 -7.70 -6.01 4.52
N MET A 185 -8.33 -6.21 3.37
CA MET A 185 -9.13 -7.42 3.15
C MET A 185 -8.23 -8.67 3.33
N GLY A 186 -8.60 -9.57 4.24
CA GLY A 186 -7.81 -10.76 4.59
C GLY A 186 -6.74 -10.56 5.68
N ASP A 187 -6.45 -9.31 6.09
CA ASP A 187 -5.48 -9.01 7.15
C ASP A 187 -6.18 -8.47 8.41
N PHE A 188 -5.76 -8.95 9.59
CA PHE A 188 -6.27 -8.47 10.87
C PHE A 188 -5.97 -6.98 11.11
N SER A 189 -6.84 -6.31 11.84
CA SER A 189 -6.58 -4.97 12.38
C SER A 189 -5.59 -5.03 13.54
N SER A 190 -4.71 -4.02 13.65
CA SER A 190 -3.87 -3.83 14.85
C SER A 190 -4.68 -3.13 15.93
N GLN A 191 -4.61 -3.67 17.15
CA GLN A 191 -5.26 -3.16 18.35
C GLN A 191 -4.21 -2.82 19.43
N GLY A 192 -4.59 -2.02 20.42
CA GLY A 192 -3.70 -1.61 21.51
C GLY A 192 -2.82 -0.39 21.18
N LEU A 193 -2.10 -0.41 20.06
CA LEU A 193 -1.08 0.62 19.77
C LEU A 193 -1.69 2.03 19.69
N THR A 194 -2.91 2.18 19.17
CA THR A 194 -3.58 3.49 19.19
C THR A 194 -3.82 4.02 20.61
N ALA A 195 -4.21 3.16 21.56
CA ALA A 195 -4.39 3.58 22.94
C ALA A 195 -3.06 3.95 23.59
N SER A 196 -1.99 3.18 23.32
CA SER A 196 -0.64 3.51 23.75
C SER A 196 -0.19 4.89 23.24
N LEU A 197 -0.40 5.21 21.96
CA LEU A 197 -0.07 6.52 21.40
C LEU A 197 -0.84 7.67 22.07
N ILE A 198 -2.14 7.48 22.36
CA ILE A 198 -2.96 8.46 23.09
C ILE A 198 -2.41 8.66 24.51
N ASN A 199 -2.09 7.57 25.21
CA ASN A 199 -1.52 7.62 26.55
C ASN A 199 -0.14 8.32 26.57
N SER A 200 0.61 8.24 25.48
CA SER A 200 1.85 9.02 25.28
C SER A 200 1.62 10.49 24.89
N GLY A 201 0.38 10.98 24.89
CA GLY A 201 0.03 12.38 24.64
C GLY A 201 -0.20 12.74 23.17
N LEU A 202 -0.31 11.77 22.25
CA LEU A 202 -0.58 12.04 20.84
C LEU A 202 -2.08 12.13 20.54
N THR A 203 -2.42 13.05 19.64
CA THR A 203 -3.79 13.15 19.09
C THR A 203 -3.94 12.21 17.91
N VAL A 204 -5.10 11.54 17.83
CA VAL A 204 -5.40 10.58 16.75
C VAL A 204 -6.64 11.01 15.98
N GLY A 205 -6.58 10.86 14.67
CA GLY A 205 -7.70 11.11 13.76
C GLY A 205 -8.01 9.89 12.89
N ARG A 206 -9.11 9.96 12.13
CA ARG A 206 -9.49 8.91 11.17
C ARG A 206 -9.55 9.45 9.74
N PHE A 207 -8.93 8.69 8.84
CA PHE A 207 -9.05 8.89 7.40
C PHE A 207 -9.73 7.68 6.76
N LYS A 208 -10.37 7.92 5.61
CA LYS A 208 -10.97 6.88 4.77
C LYS A 208 -10.26 6.87 3.42
N THR A 209 -10.00 5.69 2.89
CA THR A 209 -9.70 5.48 1.47
C THR A 209 -10.58 4.36 0.91
N GLY A 210 -10.70 4.29 -0.41
CA GLY A 210 -11.50 3.27 -1.11
C GLY A 210 -10.69 2.57 -2.19
N THR A 211 -11.05 1.33 -2.47
CA THR A 211 -10.45 0.50 -3.54
C THR A 211 -11.58 -0.09 -4.39
N PRO A 212 -11.39 -0.32 -5.70
CA PRO A 212 -12.36 -1.01 -6.51
C PRO A 212 -12.38 -2.51 -6.21
N ALA A 213 -13.42 -3.17 -6.70
CA ALA A 213 -13.43 -4.62 -6.81
C ALA A 213 -12.33 -5.10 -7.78
N ARG A 214 -11.87 -6.32 -7.57
CA ARG A 214 -11.06 -7.06 -8.54
C ARG A 214 -11.99 -7.94 -9.35
N VAL A 215 -11.82 -7.93 -10.67
CA VAL A 215 -12.67 -8.69 -11.58
C VAL A 215 -11.87 -9.74 -12.32
N LEU A 216 -12.56 -10.82 -12.67
CA LEU A 216 -11.95 -11.98 -13.31
C LEU A 216 -11.74 -11.72 -14.82
N LYS A 217 -10.51 -11.89 -15.31
CA LYS A 217 -10.10 -11.62 -16.70
C LYS A 217 -11.03 -12.27 -17.71
N LYS A 218 -11.39 -13.55 -17.52
CA LYS A 218 -12.26 -14.29 -18.45
C LYS A 218 -13.70 -13.78 -18.52
N SER A 219 -14.15 -12.95 -17.58
CA SER A 219 -15.48 -12.32 -17.62
C SER A 219 -15.47 -10.93 -18.26
N ILE A 220 -14.34 -10.46 -18.78
CA ILE A 220 -14.19 -9.14 -19.39
C ILE A 220 -14.20 -9.28 -20.91
N ASP A 221 -15.07 -8.53 -21.58
CA ASP A 221 -15.06 -8.38 -23.04
C ASP A 221 -14.13 -7.23 -23.45
N PHE A 222 -12.86 -7.54 -23.68
CA PHE A 222 -11.84 -6.57 -24.07
C PHE A 222 -12.06 -5.98 -25.47
N SER A 223 -12.83 -6.63 -26.35
CA SER A 223 -13.06 -6.17 -27.72
C SER A 223 -13.80 -4.83 -27.77
N LYS A 224 -14.53 -4.48 -26.70
CA LYS A 224 -15.29 -3.24 -26.55
C LYS A 224 -14.49 -2.10 -25.92
N MET A 225 -13.20 -2.30 -25.67
CA MET A 225 -12.35 -1.34 -24.96
C MET A 225 -11.19 -0.88 -25.82
N LYS A 226 -10.66 0.31 -25.51
CA LYS A 226 -9.46 0.81 -26.18
C LYS A 226 -8.22 0.22 -25.51
N ARG A 227 -7.45 -0.57 -26.26
CA ARG A 227 -6.16 -1.12 -25.83
C ARG A 227 -5.13 -0.02 -25.60
N GLN A 228 -4.35 -0.14 -24.53
CA GLN A 228 -3.22 0.72 -24.21
C GLN A 228 -2.01 -0.14 -23.80
N ASP A 229 -1.07 -0.30 -24.74
CA ASP A 229 0.16 -1.07 -24.54
C ASP A 229 1.22 -0.29 -23.74
N SER A 230 2.36 -0.92 -23.46
CA SER A 230 3.57 -0.24 -22.99
C SER A 230 4.12 0.69 -24.08
N ASP A 231 4.89 1.71 -23.71
CA ASP A 231 5.60 2.55 -24.68
C ASP A 231 6.69 1.75 -25.43
N ASP A 232 6.96 2.16 -26.67
CA ASP A 232 8.01 1.59 -27.55
C ASP A 232 9.42 2.14 -27.27
N ILE A 233 9.52 3.12 -26.37
CA ILE A 233 10.78 3.73 -25.95
C ILE A 233 11.27 2.98 -24.70
N PRO A 234 12.58 2.68 -24.60
CA PRO A 234 13.12 2.02 -23.41
C PRO A 234 13.01 2.95 -22.20
N TRP A 235 12.47 2.42 -21.10
CA TRP A 235 12.30 3.18 -19.86
C TRP A 235 12.85 2.39 -18.66
N SER A 236 13.31 3.13 -17.66
CA SER A 236 13.58 2.70 -16.29
C SER A 236 13.25 3.84 -15.33
N PHE A 237 12.80 3.50 -14.12
CA PHE A 237 12.65 4.45 -13.02
C PHE A 237 14.00 4.75 -12.37
N SER A 238 14.75 3.69 -12.07
CA SER A 238 16.07 3.77 -11.46
C SER A 238 17.04 4.43 -12.42
N TYR A 239 17.83 5.39 -11.92
CA TYR A 239 18.93 5.97 -12.68
C TYR A 239 20.05 4.94 -12.92
N PHE A 240 20.13 3.92 -12.05
CA PHE A 240 21.19 2.91 -12.07
C PHE A 240 20.84 1.67 -12.88
N ASP A 241 19.59 1.54 -13.33
CA ASP A 241 19.13 0.40 -14.11
C ASP A 241 19.11 0.75 -15.60
N GLU A 242 19.50 -0.19 -16.43
CA GLU A 242 19.45 -0.03 -17.89
C GLU A 242 17.98 0.06 -18.37
N PRO A 243 17.60 1.13 -19.10
CA PRO A 243 16.27 1.26 -19.66
C PRO A 243 15.93 0.12 -20.63
N LYS A 244 14.69 -0.39 -20.58
CA LYS A 244 14.26 -1.51 -21.45
C LYS A 244 12.90 -1.26 -22.10
N VAL A 245 12.73 -1.80 -23.30
CA VAL A 245 11.42 -1.91 -23.95
C VAL A 245 10.73 -3.18 -23.43
N LEU A 246 9.49 -3.05 -22.97
CA LEU A 246 8.71 -4.18 -22.48
C LEU A 246 7.90 -4.83 -23.60
N GLU A 247 7.70 -6.14 -23.49
CA GLU A 247 6.74 -6.85 -24.34
C GLU A 247 5.30 -6.37 -24.08
N LYS A 248 4.47 -6.37 -25.13
CA LYS A 248 3.09 -5.85 -25.09
C LYS A 248 2.07 -6.90 -24.62
N ASN A 249 2.49 -7.84 -23.76
CA ASN A 249 1.66 -8.96 -23.29
C ASN A 249 0.64 -8.53 -22.23
N TYR A 250 0.89 -7.42 -21.54
CA TYR A 250 0.06 -6.92 -20.42
C TYR A 250 -0.46 -5.51 -20.70
N PRO A 251 -1.33 -5.32 -21.72
CA PRO A 251 -1.96 -4.03 -21.96
C PRO A 251 -2.92 -3.63 -20.82
N CYS A 252 -3.00 -2.33 -20.58
CA CYS A 252 -4.16 -1.74 -19.92
C CYS A 252 -5.27 -1.51 -20.94
N TRP A 253 -6.51 -1.41 -20.47
CA TRP A 253 -7.64 -1.09 -21.32
C TRP A 253 -8.41 0.10 -20.81
N LEU A 254 -8.93 0.91 -21.73
CA LEU A 254 -9.69 2.10 -21.43
C LEU A 254 -11.16 1.89 -21.78
N THR A 255 -12.02 2.21 -20.83
CA THR A 255 -13.48 2.26 -21.01
C THR A 255 -14.07 3.43 -20.21
N HIS A 256 -15.38 3.59 -20.25
CA HIS A 256 -16.10 4.66 -19.53
C HIS A 256 -17.34 4.11 -18.85
N THR A 257 -17.72 4.71 -17.73
CA THR A 257 -19.09 4.56 -17.22
C THR A 257 -20.08 5.26 -18.14
N VAL A 258 -21.33 4.82 -18.09
CA VAL A 258 -22.44 5.34 -18.91
C VAL A 258 -23.55 5.89 -17.99
N PRO A 259 -24.52 6.67 -18.51
CA PRO A 259 -25.61 7.22 -17.69
C PRO A 259 -26.37 6.17 -16.88
N GLN A 260 -26.59 4.99 -17.45
CA GLN A 260 -27.23 3.85 -16.76
C GLN A 260 -26.41 3.40 -15.54
N THR A 261 -25.07 3.44 -15.60
CA THR A 261 -24.22 3.16 -14.44
C THR A 261 -24.47 4.17 -13.32
N HIS A 262 -24.65 5.44 -13.67
CA HIS A 262 -24.88 6.51 -12.69
C HIS A 262 -26.25 6.41 -12.06
N GLU A 263 -27.27 6.04 -12.83
CA GLU A 263 -28.62 5.75 -12.31
C GLU A 263 -28.60 4.62 -11.28
N ILE A 264 -27.87 3.53 -11.57
CA ILE A 264 -27.68 2.43 -10.62
C ILE A 264 -26.99 2.94 -9.35
N ILE A 265 -25.88 3.67 -9.47
CA ILE A 265 -25.18 4.24 -8.32
C ILE A 265 -26.12 5.10 -7.47
N LYS A 266 -26.87 6.01 -8.11
CA LYS A 266 -27.82 6.92 -7.45
C LYS A 266 -28.91 6.16 -6.70
N ARG A 267 -29.42 5.06 -7.27
CA ARG A 267 -30.43 4.19 -6.63
C ARG A 267 -29.94 3.60 -5.32
N TYR A 268 -28.65 3.27 -5.22
CA TYR A 268 -28.07 2.62 -4.04
C TYR A 268 -27.32 3.58 -3.11
N LEU A 269 -27.38 4.90 -3.33
CA LEU A 269 -26.69 5.88 -2.48
C LEU A 269 -27.13 5.84 -1.01
N SER A 270 -28.39 5.49 -0.73
CA SER A 270 -28.92 5.34 0.64
C SER A 270 -28.21 4.23 1.44
N TYR A 271 -27.52 3.31 0.77
CA TYR A 271 -26.72 2.24 1.39
C TYR A 271 -25.23 2.59 1.46
N SER A 272 -24.83 3.75 0.91
CA SER A 272 -23.45 4.20 1.00
C SER A 272 -23.11 4.52 2.45
N PRO A 273 -22.03 3.98 3.02
CA PRO A 273 -21.58 4.38 4.35
C PRO A 273 -21.02 5.82 4.38
N LEU A 274 -20.89 6.48 3.21
CA LEU A 274 -20.49 7.88 3.06
C LEU A 274 -21.68 8.85 2.89
N TYR A 275 -22.67 8.48 2.07
CA TYR A 275 -23.80 9.35 1.70
C TYR A 275 -25.17 8.90 2.22
N GLY A 276 -25.26 7.65 2.66
CA GLY A 276 -26.52 7.03 3.04
C GLY A 276 -27.05 7.50 4.38
N ASP A 277 -28.24 7.00 4.71
CA ASP A 277 -29.00 7.41 5.89
C ASP A 277 -28.27 7.03 7.19
N VAL A 278 -27.48 5.95 7.14
CA VAL A 278 -26.59 5.52 8.22
C VAL A 278 -25.14 5.89 7.87
N LYS A 279 -24.65 6.97 8.48
CA LYS A 279 -23.26 7.41 8.34
C LYS A 279 -22.35 6.53 9.19
N LEU A 280 -21.83 5.47 8.59
CA LEU A 280 -20.91 4.54 9.26
C LEU A 280 -19.46 5.04 9.25
N ILE A 281 -19.13 6.00 8.39
CA ILE A 281 -17.75 6.48 8.21
C ILE A 281 -17.58 7.83 8.88
N GLU A 282 -16.83 7.81 9.96
CA GLU A 282 -16.26 9.00 10.59
C GLU A 282 -14.83 9.18 10.05
N GLY A 283 -14.65 10.12 9.12
CA GLY A 283 -13.33 10.46 8.58
C GLY A 283 -13.37 11.26 7.29
N LYS A 284 -12.34 12.07 7.07
CA LYS A 284 -12.19 12.81 5.81
C LYS A 284 -11.71 11.85 4.72
N GLY A 285 -12.45 11.79 3.60
CA GLY A 285 -12.02 11.06 2.40
C GLY A 285 -10.94 11.82 1.61
N PRO A 286 -10.28 11.17 0.64
CA PRO A 286 -9.31 11.83 -0.23
C PRO A 286 -9.98 12.91 -1.09
N ARG A 287 -9.44 14.13 -1.12
CA ARG A 287 -9.96 15.20 -1.98
C ARG A 287 -9.78 14.91 -3.48
N TYR A 288 -8.67 14.28 -3.84
CA TYR A 288 -8.22 14.14 -5.24
C TYR A 288 -8.39 12.73 -5.83
N CYS A 289 -8.83 11.76 -5.04
CA CYS A 289 -9.15 10.40 -5.51
C CYS A 289 -10.50 9.93 -4.94
N PRO A 290 -11.61 10.63 -5.26
CA PRO A 290 -12.92 10.30 -4.74
C PRO A 290 -13.40 8.92 -5.24
N SER A 291 -14.29 8.29 -4.47
CA SER A 291 -14.99 7.08 -4.92
C SER A 291 -15.92 7.38 -6.10
N ILE A 292 -16.34 6.36 -6.84
CA ILE A 292 -17.22 6.55 -8.01
C ILE A 292 -18.57 7.15 -7.60
N GLU A 293 -19.12 6.76 -6.45
CA GLU A 293 -20.34 7.37 -5.92
C GLU A 293 -20.15 8.87 -5.60
N ASP A 294 -18.99 9.27 -5.09
CA ASP A 294 -18.66 10.67 -4.84
C ASP A 294 -18.47 11.45 -6.16
N LYS A 295 -17.80 10.85 -7.16
CA LYS A 295 -17.65 11.46 -8.49
C LYS A 295 -18.99 11.74 -9.17
N VAL A 296 -19.91 10.77 -9.12
CA VAL A 296 -21.25 10.89 -9.74
C VAL A 296 -22.09 11.98 -9.07
N ILE A 297 -21.93 12.19 -7.76
CA ILE A 297 -22.64 13.25 -7.04
C ILE A 297 -22.02 14.62 -7.32
N LYS A 298 -20.68 14.72 -7.29
CA LYS A 298 -19.98 16.02 -7.38
C LYS A 298 -19.85 16.54 -8.81
N PHE A 299 -19.78 15.66 -9.81
CA PHE A 299 -19.49 16.04 -11.19
C PHE A 299 -20.59 15.59 -12.13
N ASN A 300 -21.30 16.55 -12.72
CA ASN A 300 -22.28 16.28 -13.76
C ASN A 300 -21.57 15.99 -15.09
N ARG A 301 -21.32 14.71 -15.39
CA ARG A 301 -20.70 14.23 -16.63
C ARG A 301 -21.44 13.00 -17.12
N ASP A 302 -21.49 12.80 -18.44
CA ASP A 302 -22.14 11.62 -19.04
C ASP A 302 -21.38 10.31 -18.79
N GLY A 303 -20.11 10.41 -18.41
CA GLY A 303 -19.26 9.26 -18.13
C GLY A 303 -17.98 9.63 -17.40
N HIS A 304 -17.41 8.63 -16.73
CA HIS A 304 -16.10 8.70 -16.10
C HIS A 304 -15.19 7.63 -16.70
N GLN A 305 -13.97 8.03 -17.04
CA GLN A 305 -12.96 7.13 -17.58
C GLN A 305 -12.56 6.08 -16.53
N VAL A 306 -12.41 4.84 -16.99
CA VAL A 306 -11.99 3.67 -16.20
C VAL A 306 -10.82 3.01 -16.91
N PHE A 307 -9.75 2.76 -16.17
CA PHE A 307 -8.67 1.89 -16.63
C PHE A 307 -8.87 0.49 -16.06
N VAL A 308 -8.78 -0.51 -16.93
CA VAL A 308 -8.83 -1.93 -16.60
C VAL A 308 -7.40 -2.44 -16.67
N GLU A 309 -6.81 -2.67 -15.50
CA GLU A 309 -5.37 -2.84 -15.32
C GLU A 309 -5.07 -4.26 -14.80
N PRO A 310 -4.16 -5.03 -15.42
CA PRO A 310 -3.81 -6.36 -14.91
C PRO A 310 -3.11 -6.25 -13.54
N GLU A 311 -3.40 -7.16 -12.61
CA GLU A 311 -2.73 -7.17 -11.29
C GLU A 311 -1.35 -7.87 -11.29
N GLY A 312 -1.06 -8.71 -12.29
CA GLY A 312 0.20 -9.43 -12.43
C GLY A 312 0.23 -10.38 -13.62
N ARG A 313 1.35 -11.08 -13.80
CA ARG A 313 1.61 -12.00 -14.92
C ARG A 313 0.83 -13.30 -14.76
N ASP A 314 0.83 -13.85 -13.55
CA ASP A 314 0.28 -15.17 -13.23
C ASP A 314 -1.04 -15.09 -12.45
N THR A 315 -1.87 -14.09 -12.76
CA THR A 315 -3.20 -13.93 -12.17
C THR A 315 -4.25 -13.63 -13.22
N GLN A 316 -5.50 -13.98 -12.90
CA GLN A 316 -6.67 -13.60 -13.68
C GLN A 316 -7.34 -12.34 -13.13
N GLU A 317 -6.75 -11.69 -12.12
CA GLU A 317 -7.34 -10.49 -11.52
C GLU A 317 -7.02 -9.22 -12.30
N TYR A 318 -8.05 -8.41 -12.52
CA TYR A 318 -7.94 -7.06 -13.07
C TYR A 318 -8.49 -6.03 -12.09
N TYR A 319 -7.75 -4.94 -11.97
CA TYR A 319 -8.07 -3.78 -11.15
C TYR A 319 -8.83 -2.74 -11.99
N LEU A 320 -9.98 -2.28 -11.48
CA LEU A 320 -10.82 -1.29 -12.15
C LEU A 320 -10.54 0.13 -11.65
N ASN A 321 -9.41 0.68 -12.07
CA ASN A 321 -8.98 2.01 -11.67
C ASN A 321 -9.96 3.08 -12.14
N GLY A 322 -10.50 3.83 -11.17
CA GLY A 322 -11.55 4.82 -11.38
C GLY A 322 -12.88 4.44 -10.72
N LEU A 323 -13.07 3.17 -10.36
CA LEU A 323 -14.29 2.60 -9.77
C LEU A 323 -14.18 2.24 -8.28
N SER A 324 -13.28 2.89 -7.52
CA SER A 324 -13.26 2.71 -6.06
C SER A 324 -14.63 3.00 -5.47
N THR A 325 -15.17 2.09 -4.63
CA THR A 325 -16.51 2.26 -4.07
C THR A 325 -16.60 1.66 -2.67
N SER A 326 -17.63 2.09 -1.94
CA SER A 326 -18.06 1.49 -0.68
C SER A 326 -19.55 1.09 -0.71
N LEU A 327 -20.16 1.04 -1.90
CA LEU A 327 -21.52 0.56 -2.10
C LEU A 327 -21.66 -0.94 -1.74
N PRO A 328 -22.88 -1.43 -1.44
CA PRO A 328 -23.12 -2.83 -1.14
C PRO A 328 -22.78 -3.74 -2.34
N TYR A 329 -22.45 -5.01 -2.05
CA TYR A 329 -22.21 -6.03 -3.07
C TYR A 329 -23.50 -6.53 -3.72
N ALA A 330 -24.56 -6.67 -2.92
CA ALA A 330 -25.92 -7.02 -3.30
C ALA A 330 -26.91 -6.12 -2.56
#